data_AF-A0A8J7I4R1-F1
#
_entry.id   AF-A0A8J7I4R1-F1
#
_cell.length_a   1.000
_cell.length_b   1.000
_cell.length_c   1.000
_cell.angle_alpha   90.00
_cell.angle_beta   90.00
_cell.angle_gamma   90.00
#
_symmetry.space_group_name_H-M   'P 1'
#
loop_
_entity.id
_entity.type
_entity.pdbx_description
1 polymer ?
#
loop_
_entity_poly.entity_id
_entity_poly.type
_entity_poly.pdbx_seq_one_letter_code
_entity_poly.pdbx_strand_id
1 'polypeptide(L)'
;MTPASTDRIAKQFKFEQPKLPTVVVNFQGGRVISDAGLSLIAEIDRKLQITSQLAQCFKDYRKPNRVDHSIKDLITQRIYGLIMGYEDLNDHEKLRHDPM
;
A
#
# COMPACT_ATOMS: atom_id res chain seq x y z
N MET A 1 -10.75 -9.05 74.55
CA MET A 1 -9.77 -9.12 73.45
C MET A 1 -9.91 -10.51 72.84
N THR A 2 -10.50 -10.60 71.65
CA THR A 2 -10.68 -11.87 70.93
C THR A 2 -9.45 -12.11 70.05
N PRO A 3 -8.82 -13.30 70.04
CA PRO A 3 -7.64 -13.51 69.22
C PRO A 3 -8.06 -13.66 67.76
N ALA A 4 -7.44 -12.87 66.88
CA ALA A 4 -7.55 -13.05 65.44
C ALA A 4 -6.51 -14.09 65.00
N SER A 5 -6.96 -15.29 64.67
CA SER A 5 -6.16 -16.23 63.87
C SER A 5 -6.81 -16.33 62.51
N THR A 6 -6.15 -15.79 61.49
CA THR A 6 -6.55 -15.94 60.09
C THR A 6 -5.42 -16.61 59.34
N ASP A 7 -5.30 -17.93 59.52
CA ASP A 7 -4.57 -18.76 58.57
C ASP A 7 -5.37 -18.80 57.27
N ARG A 8 -4.99 -17.96 56.30
CA ARG A 8 -5.60 -17.92 54.98
C ARG A 8 -4.61 -18.43 53.93
N ILE A 9 -4.53 -19.76 53.79
CA ILE A 9 -3.89 -20.34 52.61
C ILE A 9 -4.87 -20.17 51.44
N ALA A 10 -4.51 -19.34 50.47
CA ALA A 10 -5.32 -19.14 49.27
C ALA A 10 -5.41 -20.47 48.49
N LYS A 11 -6.64 -20.89 48.12
CA LYS A 11 -6.85 -22.03 47.22
C LYS A 11 -6.13 -21.76 45.90
N GLN A 12 -5.14 -22.59 45.58
CA GLN A 12 -4.47 -22.57 44.28
C GLN A 12 -5.21 -23.49 43.32
N PHE A 13 -5.53 -22.99 42.13
CA PHE A 13 -6.07 -23.77 41.03
C PHE A 13 -5.01 -23.89 39.94
N LYS A 14 -4.65 -25.12 39.60
CA LYS A 14 -3.84 -25.42 38.41
C LYS A 14 -4.79 -25.70 37.26
N PHE A 15 -4.71 -24.90 36.22
CA PHE A 15 -5.47 -25.09 34.99
C PHE A 15 -4.65 -25.92 34.00
N GLU A 16 -5.30 -26.82 33.27
CA GLU A 16 -4.65 -27.56 32.20
C GLU A 16 -4.19 -26.60 31.09
N GLN A 17 -3.01 -26.85 30.51
CA GLN A 17 -2.56 -26.09 29.35
C GLN A 17 -3.16 -26.71 28.08
N PRO A 18 -4.10 -26.02 27.39
CA PRO A 18 -4.65 -26.54 26.15
C PRO A 18 -3.55 -26.64 25.09
N LYS A 19 -3.60 -27.71 24.29
CA LYS A 19 -2.68 -27.92 23.17
C LYS A 19 -2.85 -26.76 22.19
N LEU A 20 -1.83 -25.92 22.06
CA LEU A 20 -1.89 -24.76 21.18
C LEU A 20 -2.05 -25.24 19.72
N PRO A 21 -2.94 -24.63 18.93
CA PRO A 21 -3.06 -24.96 17.52
C PRO A 21 -1.75 -24.67 16.79
N THR A 22 -1.41 -25.50 15.80
CA THR A 22 -0.23 -25.29 14.95
C THR A 22 -0.39 -24.01 14.14
N VAL A 23 0.57 -23.09 14.29
CA VAL A 23 0.65 -21.88 13.44
C VAL A 23 1.30 -22.27 12.12
N VAL A 24 0.57 -22.12 11.02
CA VAL A 24 1.06 -22.34 9.66
C VAL A 24 1.16 -20.99 8.97
N VAL A 25 2.33 -20.65 8.44
CA VAL A 25 2.58 -19.42 7.68
C VAL A 25 2.81 -19.80 6.23
N ASN A 26 2.12 -19.14 5.29
CA ASN A 26 2.47 -19.18 3.89
C ASN A 26 2.89 -17.78 3.41
N PHE A 27 3.98 -17.71 2.64
CA PHE A 27 4.50 -16.46 2.07
C PHE A 27 4.08 -16.28 0.61
N GLN A 28 3.09 -17.06 0.15
CA GLN A 28 2.65 -16.99 -1.24
C GLN A 28 1.94 -15.67 -1.55
N GLY A 29 1.37 -14.99 -0.54
CA GLY A 29 0.82 -13.63 -0.61
C GLY A 29 -0.39 -13.44 -1.54
N GLY A 30 -0.57 -14.28 -2.55
CA GLY A 30 -1.48 -14.04 -3.67
C GLY A 30 -0.99 -12.87 -4.55
N ARG A 31 -1.89 -12.38 -5.41
CA ARG A 31 -1.65 -11.17 -6.20
C ARG A 31 -1.95 -9.97 -5.32
N VAL A 32 -0.90 -9.41 -4.70
CA VAL A 32 -0.98 -8.23 -3.84
C VAL A 32 -0.59 -7.01 -4.67
N ILE A 33 -1.36 -5.93 -4.53
CA ILE A 33 -1.11 -4.64 -5.17
C ILE A 33 -0.44 -3.76 -4.11
N SER A 34 0.71 -3.18 -4.41
CA SER A 34 1.45 -2.35 -3.44
C SER A 34 0.71 -1.04 -3.18
N ASP A 35 0.15 -0.45 -4.24
CA ASP A 35 -0.38 0.92 -4.24
C ASP A 35 -1.86 0.99 -4.65
N ALA A 36 -2.70 0.10 -4.10
CA ALA A 36 -4.13 0.03 -4.44
C ALA A 36 -4.90 1.35 -4.23
N GLY A 37 -4.40 2.26 -3.40
CA GLY A 37 -4.95 3.59 -3.18
C GLY A 37 -4.96 4.47 -4.44
N LEU A 38 -4.08 4.21 -5.40
CA LEU A 38 -4.06 4.92 -6.68
C LEU A 38 -5.32 4.71 -7.51
N SER A 39 -6.05 3.61 -7.33
CA SER A 39 -7.27 3.36 -8.10
C SER A 39 -8.33 4.45 -7.88
N LEU A 40 -8.41 5.00 -6.65
CA LEU A 40 -9.29 6.14 -6.36
C LEU A 40 -8.79 7.41 -7.06
N ILE A 41 -7.49 7.67 -7.02
CA ILE A 41 -6.86 8.82 -7.68
C ILE A 41 -7.06 8.75 -9.19
N ALA A 42 -6.87 7.57 -9.77
CA ALA A 42 -7.10 7.31 -11.19
C ALA A 42 -8.55 7.57 -11.59
N GLU A 43 -9.51 7.18 -10.76
CA GLU A 43 -10.92 7.44 -11.00
C GLU A 43 -11.25 8.95 -10.91
N ILE A 44 -10.67 9.67 -9.95
CA ILE A 44 -10.82 11.13 -9.82
C ILE A 44 -10.25 11.83 -11.05
N ASP A 45 -9.03 11.49 -11.44
CA ASP A 45 -8.36 12.06 -12.59
C ASP A 45 -9.11 11.73 -13.89
N ARG A 46 -9.68 10.53 -14.02
CA ARG A 46 -10.56 10.17 -15.15
C ARG A 46 -11.82 11.03 -15.21
N LYS A 47 -12.43 11.37 -14.07
CA LYS A 47 -13.64 12.21 -14.03
C LYS A 47 -13.34 13.69 -14.28
N LEU A 48 -12.23 14.18 -13.72
CA LEU A 48 -11.88 15.60 -13.75
C LEU A 48 -10.91 15.95 -14.87
N GLN A 49 -10.32 14.96 -15.54
CA GLN A 49 -9.37 15.11 -16.64
C GLN A 49 -8.17 16.00 -16.25
N ILE A 50 -7.67 15.91 -15.02
CA ILE A 50 -6.66 16.83 -14.48
C ILE A 50 -5.36 16.68 -15.26
N THR A 51 -4.84 15.46 -15.37
CA THR A 51 -3.59 15.17 -16.08
C THR A 51 -3.69 15.47 -17.57
N SER A 52 -4.85 15.20 -18.17
CA SER A 52 -5.15 15.49 -19.59
C SER A 52 -5.14 16.99 -19.87
N GLN A 53 -5.83 17.79 -19.05
CA GLN A 53 -5.84 19.25 -19.19
C GLN A 53 -4.45 19.84 -18.98
N LEU A 54 -3.72 19.37 -17.97
CA LEU A 54 -2.34 19.81 -17.73
C LEU A 54 -1.43 19.47 -18.91
N ALA A 55 -1.57 18.29 -19.51
CA ALA A 55 -0.78 17.88 -20.67
C ALA A 55 -0.97 18.78 -21.90
N GLN A 56 -2.16 19.37 -22.07
CA GLN A 56 -2.43 20.30 -23.17
C GLN A 56 -1.65 21.61 -23.05
N CYS A 57 -1.15 21.96 -21.86
CA CYS A 57 -0.29 23.12 -21.66
C CYS A 57 1.13 22.91 -22.21
N PHE A 58 1.49 21.69 -22.61
CA PHE A 58 2.83 21.35 -23.08
C PHE A 58 2.86 21.23 -24.60
N LYS A 59 3.96 21.71 -25.18
CA LYS A 59 4.33 21.40 -26.56
C LYS A 59 5.41 20.32 -26.55
N ASP A 60 5.13 19.19 -27.19
CA ASP A 60 6.10 18.11 -27.29
C ASP A 60 7.10 18.40 -28.41
N TYR A 61 8.35 18.68 -28.04
CA TYR A 61 9.44 18.93 -28.99
C TYR A 61 10.24 17.66 -29.34
N ARG A 62 9.88 16.52 -28.76
CA ARG A 62 10.55 15.24 -29.01
C ARG A 62 10.21 14.75 -30.43
N LYS A 63 11.11 13.96 -31.01
CA LYS A 63 10.90 13.37 -32.34
C LYS A 63 9.81 12.30 -32.25
N PRO A 64 8.69 12.38 -33.01
CA PRO A 64 7.56 11.46 -32.85
C PRO A 64 7.92 9.98 -33.03
N ASN A 65 8.90 9.67 -33.88
CA ASN A 65 9.38 8.30 -34.11
C ASN A 65 10.32 7.76 -33.01
N ARG A 66 10.50 8.50 -31.91
CA ARG A 66 11.31 8.12 -30.74
C ARG A 66 10.53 8.29 -29.44
N VAL A 67 9.20 8.33 -29.53
CA VAL A 67 8.31 8.56 -28.39
C VAL A 67 7.45 7.33 -28.19
N ASP A 68 7.70 6.61 -27.11
CA ASP A 68 6.87 5.47 -26.69
C ASP A 68 5.73 5.91 -25.75
N HIS A 69 5.89 7.06 -25.07
CA HIS A 69 4.94 7.57 -24.07
C HIS A 69 4.55 9.01 -24.36
N SER A 70 3.25 9.28 -24.39
CA SER A 70 2.72 10.63 -24.59
C SER A 70 3.07 11.55 -23.42
N ILE A 71 3.04 12.86 -23.64
CA ILE A 71 3.22 13.83 -22.54
C ILE A 71 2.20 13.61 -21.43
N LYS A 72 0.97 13.26 -21.78
CA LYS A 72 -0.07 12.90 -20.80
C LYS A 72 0.39 11.73 -19.93
N ASP A 73 0.88 10.65 -20.52
CA ASP A 73 1.30 9.46 -19.76
C ASP A 73 2.49 9.78 -18.84
N LEU A 74 3.45 10.60 -19.30
CA LEU A 74 4.57 11.05 -18.48
C LEU A 74 4.12 11.92 -17.29
N ILE A 75 3.17 12.82 -17.51
CA ILE A 75 2.60 13.68 -16.46
C ILE A 75 1.81 12.84 -15.46
N THR A 76 0.97 11.92 -15.93
CA THR A 76 0.21 11.00 -15.08
C THR A 76 1.16 10.17 -14.21
N GLN A 77 2.19 9.56 -14.81
CA GLN A 77 3.20 8.79 -14.07
C GLN A 77 3.87 9.65 -13.00
N ARG A 78 4.30 10.87 -13.33
CA ARG A 78 4.98 11.76 -12.38
C ARG A 78 4.07 12.15 -11.22
N ILE A 79 2.85 12.58 -11.50
CA ILE A 79 1.91 13.02 -10.46
C ILE A 79 1.53 11.84 -9.55
N TYR A 80 1.26 10.67 -10.13
CA TYR A 80 0.87 9.50 -9.33
C TYR A 80 2.03 9.00 -8.48
N GLY A 81 3.26 9.00 -9.02
CA GLY A 81 4.47 8.72 -8.24
C GLY A 81 4.62 9.63 -7.03
N LEU A 82 4.43 10.94 -7.21
CA LEU A 82 4.48 11.90 -6.10
C LEU A 82 3.40 11.65 -5.04
N ILE A 83 2.17 11.30 -5.44
CA ILE A 83 1.09 10.97 -4.50
C ILE A 83 1.45 9.76 -3.64
N MET A 84 2.19 8.80 -4.19
CA MET A 84 2.67 7.62 -3.47
C MET A 84 3.97 7.85 -2.68
N GLY A 85 4.60 9.02 -2.80
CA GLY A 85 5.88 9.32 -2.15
C GLY A 85 7.13 8.86 -2.93
N TYR A 86 7.00 8.45 -4.19
CA TYR A 86 8.12 8.09 -5.06
C TYR A 86 8.68 9.32 -5.79
N GLU A 87 9.46 10.12 -5.06
CA GLU A 87 9.96 11.41 -5.54
C GLU A 87 11.18 11.31 -6.45
N ASP A 88 12.02 10.29 -6.24
CA ASP A 88 13.35 10.12 -6.84
C ASP A 88 13.36 9.43 -8.22
N LEU A 89 12.21 8.93 -8.66
CA LEU A 89 11.96 8.28 -9.95
C LEU A 89 12.66 6.93 -10.18
N ASN A 90 13.31 6.32 -9.19
CA ASN A 90 14.03 5.07 -9.41
C ASN A 90 13.11 3.82 -9.32
N ASP A 91 11.95 3.94 -8.69
CA ASP A 91 11.02 2.83 -8.46
C ASP A 91 10.14 2.50 -9.68
N HIS A 92 10.00 3.42 -10.63
CA HIS A 92 9.04 3.28 -11.73
C HIS A 92 9.29 2.08 -12.65
N GLU A 93 10.54 1.65 -12.81
CA GLU A 93 10.86 0.45 -13.59
C GLU A 93 10.34 -0.84 -12.93
N LYS A 94 10.21 -0.83 -11.60
CA LYS A 94 9.58 -1.92 -10.86
C LYS A 94 8.06 -1.76 -10.84
N LEU A 95 7.57 -0.55 -10.53
CA LEU A 95 6.14 -0.26 -10.37
C LEU A 95 5.33 -0.45 -11.65
N ARG A 96 5.92 -0.29 -12.84
CA ARG A 96 5.24 -0.57 -14.12
C ARG A 96 4.79 -2.03 -14.27
N HIS A 97 5.35 -2.94 -13.47
CA HIS A 97 5.02 -4.36 -13.44
C HIS A 97 4.11 -4.69 -12.25
N ASP A 98 3.75 -3.72 -11.41
CA ASP A 98 2.83 -3.92 -10.29
C ASP A 98 1.44 -4.30 -10.85
N PRO A 99 0.85 -5.41 -10.38
CA PRO A 99 -0.51 -5.75 -10.77
C PRO A 99 -1.52 -4.69 -10.31
N MET A 100 -2.12 -3.97 -11.26
CA MET A 100 -3.36 -3.21 -11.03
C MET A 100 -4.60 -4.12 -11.07
#